data_AF-A0A920V653-F1
#
_entry.id   AF-A0A920V653-F1
#
_cell.length_a   1.000
_cell.length_b   1.000
_cell.length_c   1.000
_cell.angle_alpha   90.00
_cell.angle_beta   90.00
_cell.angle_gamma   90.00
#
_symmetry.space_group_name_H-M   'P 1'
#
loop_
_entity.id
_entity.type
_entity.pdbx_description
1 polymer ?
#
loop_
_entity_poly.entity_id
_entity_poly.type
_entity_poly.pdbx_seq_one_letter_code
_entity_poly.pdbx_strand_id
1 'polypeptide(L)'
;MIHDELDLPLGKIKLKEGGGHGGHNGLRNIIDSLKGDSSFKRMRIGIDHPGDGKDVVKYVLGKVNKKERAILDTSFESTLDIMNLIFQDNWQRAMLELHT
;
A
#
# COMPACT_ATOMS: atom_id res chain seq x y z
N MET A 1 -6.45 -0.71 -6.47
CA MET A 1 -5.09 -0.18 -6.76
C MET A 1 -4.15 -0.60 -5.64
N ILE A 2 -2.92 -0.99 -5.94
CA ILE A 2 -1.92 -1.45 -4.96
C ILE A 2 -0.73 -0.50 -5.04
N HIS A 3 -0.23 0.00 -3.90
CA HIS A 3 0.92 0.90 -3.87
C HIS A 3 1.72 0.80 -2.57
N ASP A 4 2.96 1.26 -2.62
CA ASP A 4 3.82 1.45 -1.46
C ASP A 4 3.37 2.64 -0.60
N GLU A 5 3.60 2.54 0.70
CA GLU A 5 3.14 3.49 1.70
C GLU A 5 4.24 3.75 2.74
N LEU A 6 4.68 5.00 2.81
CA LEU A 6 5.75 5.45 3.71
C LEU A 6 5.27 5.57 5.16
N ASP A 7 3.98 5.89 5.36
CA ASP A 7 3.41 6.07 6.70
C ASP A 7 3.12 4.74 7.43
N LEU A 8 3.36 3.59 6.77
CA LEU A 8 3.12 2.27 7.33
C LEU A 8 4.45 1.56 7.57
N PRO A 9 4.61 0.86 8.72
CA PRO A 9 5.79 0.06 8.98
C PRO A 9 6.03 -0.97 7.87
N LEU A 10 7.31 -1.27 7.62
CA LEU A 10 7.71 -2.25 6.61
C LEU A 10 6.93 -3.57 6.75
N GLY A 11 6.31 -4.00 5.66
CA GLY A 11 5.54 -5.24 5.60
C GLY A 11 4.13 -5.15 6.20
N LYS A 12 3.71 -4.03 6.80
CA LYS A 12 2.32 -3.86 7.22
C LYS A 12 1.46 -3.53 6.00
N ILE A 13 0.53 -4.42 5.67
CA ILE A 13 -0.41 -4.22 4.57
C ILE A 13 -1.75 -3.78 5.14
N LYS A 14 -2.36 -2.76 4.54
CA LYS A 14 -3.70 -2.28 4.91
C LYS A 14 -4.57 -2.02 3.69
N LEU A 15 -5.79 -2.54 3.72
CA LEU A 15 -6.85 -2.11 2.83
C LEU A 15 -7.44 -0.77 3.26
N LYS A 16 -7.79 0.07 2.30
CA LYS A 16 -8.46 1.36 2.49
C LYS A 16 -9.38 1.64 1.31
N GLU A 17 -10.49 2.30 1.57
CA GLU A 17 -11.35 2.88 0.53
C GLU A 17 -11.20 4.40 0.55
N GLY A 18 -11.08 5.01 -0.63
CA GLY A 18 -10.92 6.45 -0.73
C GLY A 18 -9.54 7.00 -0.30
N GLY A 19 -9.50 8.32 -0.09
CA GLY A 19 -8.34 9.05 0.45
C GLY A 19 -7.58 9.91 -0.58
N GLY A 20 -6.74 10.83 -0.09
CA GLY A 20 -5.90 11.66 -0.95
C GLY A 20 -4.73 10.92 -1.58
N HIS A 21 -3.91 11.62 -2.36
CA HIS A 21 -2.69 11.04 -2.97
C HIS A 21 -1.50 10.98 -2.00
N GLY A 22 -1.54 11.67 -0.84
CA GLY A 22 -0.50 11.56 0.19
C GLY A 22 0.92 11.89 -0.30
N GLY A 23 1.06 12.83 -1.23
CA GLY A 23 2.35 13.15 -1.86
C GLY A 23 2.84 12.14 -2.92
N HIS A 24 2.14 11.01 -3.12
CA HIS A 24 2.50 10.02 -4.12
C HIS A 24 2.10 10.47 -5.54
N ASN A 25 3.08 10.69 -6.41
CA ASN A 25 2.87 11.21 -7.77
C ASN A 25 1.99 10.29 -8.63
N GLY A 26 2.16 8.97 -8.54
CA GLY A 26 1.30 8.00 -9.25
C GLY A 26 -0.19 8.09 -8.86
N LEU A 27 -0.49 8.14 -7.55
CA LEU A 27 -1.86 8.34 -7.06
C LEU A 27 -2.46 9.66 -7.53
N ARG A 28 -1.67 10.75 -7.52
CA ARG A 28 -2.12 12.05 -8.04
C ARG A 28 -2.55 11.94 -9.50
N ASN A 29 -1.71 11.34 -10.34
CA ASN A 29 -2.02 11.16 -11.76
C ASN A 29 -3.27 10.30 -11.99
N ILE A 30 -3.46 9.23 -11.19
CA ILE A 30 -4.66 8.38 -11.27
C ILE A 30 -5.92 9.18 -10.92
N ILE A 31 -5.91 9.91 -9.79
CA ILE A 31 -7.03 10.75 -9.36
C ILE A 31 -7.36 11.81 -10.41
N ASP A 32 -6.34 12.49 -10.93
CA ASP A 32 -6.51 13.51 -11.97
C ASP A 32 -7.11 12.90 -13.25
N SER A 33 -6.65 11.71 -13.65
CA SER A 33 -7.18 10.96 -14.80
C SER A 33 -8.64 10.52 -14.60
N LEU A 34 -9.04 10.28 -13.35
CA LEU A 34 -10.40 9.96 -12.96
C LEU A 34 -11.24 11.21 -12.67
N LYS A 35 -10.85 12.38 -13.17
CA LYS A 35 -11.55 13.66 -12.99
C LYS A 35 -11.76 14.05 -11.53
N GLY A 36 -10.76 13.76 -10.69
CA GLY A 36 -10.79 14.05 -9.26
C GLY A 36 -11.43 12.95 -8.41
N ASP A 37 -11.92 11.86 -9.00
CA ASP A 37 -12.45 10.74 -8.22
C ASP A 37 -11.32 9.99 -7.50
N SER A 38 -11.40 10.00 -6.17
CA SER A 38 -10.47 9.31 -5.29
C SER A 38 -11.08 8.14 -4.53
N SER A 39 -12.35 7.79 -4.79
CA SER A 39 -13.16 6.82 -4.03
C SER A 39 -12.75 5.36 -4.17
N PHE A 40 -11.84 5.06 -5.09
CA PHE A 40 -11.42 3.69 -5.37
C PHE A 40 -10.74 2.97 -4.19
N LYS A 41 -10.91 1.64 -4.16
CA LYS A 41 -10.28 0.71 -3.21
C LYS A 41 -8.76 0.63 -3.41
N ARG A 42 -8.03 0.63 -2.29
CA ARG A 42 -6.56 0.66 -2.21
C ARG A 42 -6.03 -0.43 -1.28
N MET A 43 -4.94 -1.06 -1.70
CA MET A 43 -4.09 -1.88 -0.83
C MET A 43 -2.77 -1.16 -0.66
N ARG A 44 -2.48 -0.75 0.57
CA ARG A 44 -1.29 0.00 0.97
C ARG A 44 -0.27 -0.98 1.52
N ILE A 45 0.92 -1.02 0.94
CA ILE A 45 2.03 -1.87 1.38
C ILE A 45 3.04 -0.99 2.12
N GLY A 46 3.18 -1.18 3.43
CA GLY A 46 4.11 -0.43 4.23
C GLY A 46 5.55 -0.68 3.82
N ILE A 47 6.28 0.40 3.56
CA ILE A 47 7.71 0.38 3.27
C ILE A 47 8.54 1.09 4.33
N ASP A 48 7.91 1.61 5.39
CA ASP A 48 8.54 2.48 6.39
C ASP A 48 9.00 3.84 5.81
N HIS A 49 9.43 4.76 6.69
CA HIS A 49 9.85 6.10 6.29
C HIS A 49 11.35 6.30 6.56
N PRO A 50 12.16 6.78 5.58
CA PRO A 50 13.61 6.97 5.74
C PRO A 50 13.99 8.17 6.64
N GLY A 51 13.07 8.72 7.43
CA GLY A 51 13.27 9.96 8.18
C GLY A 51 13.02 11.22 7.35
N ASP A 52 14.06 12.01 7.05
CA ASP A 52 13.90 13.36 6.47
C ASP A 52 13.42 13.36 5.00
N GLY A 53 12.64 14.38 4.65
CA GLY A 53 11.93 14.47 3.36
C GLY A 53 12.83 14.49 2.10
N LYS A 54 14.11 14.84 2.21
CA LYS A 54 15.05 14.81 1.06
C LYS A 54 15.45 13.38 0.67
N ASP A 55 15.39 12.44 1.61
CA ASP A 55 15.79 11.06 1.37
C ASP A 55 14.64 10.19 0.85
N VAL A 56 13.40 10.67 0.94
CA VAL A 56 12.19 9.95 0.49
C VAL A 56 12.26 9.56 -0.98
N VAL A 57 12.60 10.50 -1.88
CA VAL A 57 12.65 10.21 -3.33
C VAL A 57 13.71 9.14 -3.64
N LYS A 58 14.88 9.25 -3.00
CA LYS A 58 15.97 8.27 -3.18
C LYS A 58 15.60 6.91 -2.60
N TYR A 59 14.85 6.90 -1.50
CA TYR A 59 14.40 5.70 -0.83
C TYR A 59 13.39 4.91 -1.68
N VAL A 60 12.33 5.57 -2.17
CA VAL A 60 11.29 4.90 -2.98
C VAL A 60 11.78 4.44 -4.36
N LEU A 61 12.83 5.08 -4.89
CA LEU A 61 13.51 4.66 -6.12
C LEU A 61 14.66 3.69 -5.86
N GLY A 62 14.99 3.44 -4.59
CA GLY A 62 16.09 2.60 -4.16
C GLY A 62 15.79 1.10 -4.29
N LYS A 63 16.84 0.28 -4.12
CA LYS A 63 16.66 -1.17 -4.05
C LYS A 63 16.34 -1.59 -2.62
N VAL A 64 15.29 -2.41 -2.48
CA VAL A 64 14.97 -3.11 -1.23
C VAL A 64 16.10 -4.08 -0.88
N ASN A 65 16.56 -4.05 0.37
CA ASN A 65 17.63 -4.96 0.79
C ASN A 65 17.09 -6.38 1.08
N LYS A 66 17.98 -7.37 1.21
CA LYS A 66 17.59 -8.78 1.38
C LYS A 66 16.74 -9.04 2.63
N LYS A 67 17.01 -8.34 3.74
CA LYS A 67 16.27 -8.51 4.99
C LYS A 67 14.86 -7.93 4.86
N GLU A 68 14.76 -6.73 4.31
CA GLU A 68 13.47 -6.08 4.05
C GLU A 68 12.62 -6.89 3.07
N ARG A 69 13.27 -7.44 2.03
CA ARG A 69 12.61 -8.28 1.05
C ARG A 69 11.98 -9.53 1.69
N ALA A 70 12.69 -10.20 2.60
CA ALA A 70 12.15 -11.37 3.30
C ALA A 70 10.91 -11.02 4.17
N ILE A 71 10.90 -9.83 4.77
CA ILE A 71 9.74 -9.33 5.53
C ILE A 71 8.57 -9.10 4.57
N LEU A 72 8.79 -8.39 3.46
CA LEU A 72 7.75 -8.14 2.46
C LEU A 72 7.19 -9.42 1.87
N ASP A 73 8.05 -10.38 1.50
CA ASP A 73 7.62 -11.67 0.94
C ASP A 73 6.72 -12.42 1.94
N THR A 74 7.08 -12.43 3.23
CA THR A 74 6.25 -13.03 4.29
C THR A 74 4.89 -12.35 4.42
N SER A 75 4.87 -11.02 4.35
CA SER A 75 3.62 -10.24 4.37
C SER A 75 2.75 -10.47 3.12
N PHE A 76 3.37 -10.69 1.96
CA PHE A 76 2.64 -10.99 0.74
C PHE A 76 1.98 -12.36 0.82
N GLU A 77 2.72 -13.38 1.28
CA GLU A 77 2.17 -14.73 1.49
C GLU A 77 0.95 -14.70 2.41
N SER A 78 1.03 -14.00 3.56
CA SER A 78 -0.11 -13.89 4.48
C SER A 78 -1.29 -13.10 3.91
N THR A 79 -1.06 -12.26 2.90
CA THR A 79 -2.11 -11.48 2.24
C THR A 79 -2.78 -12.25 1.09
N LEU A 80 -2.16 -13.31 0.56
CA LEU A 80 -2.73 -14.08 -0.56
C LEU A 80 -4.09 -14.69 -0.21
N ASP A 81 -4.28 -15.16 1.01
CA ASP A 81 -5.56 -15.71 1.46
C ASP A 81 -6.67 -14.64 1.48
N ILE A 82 -6.31 -13.39 1.81
CA ILE A 82 -7.22 -12.24 1.81
C ILE A 82 -7.62 -11.82 0.39
N MET A 83 -6.75 -12.04 -0.61
CA MET A 83 -7.06 -11.69 -2.00
C MET A 83 -8.30 -12.41 -2.52
N ASN A 84 -8.54 -13.65 -2.08
CA ASN A 84 -9.76 -14.39 -2.44
C ASN A 84 -11.03 -13.69 -1.94
N LEU A 85 -11.02 -13.13 -0.74
CA LEU A 85 -12.14 -12.35 -0.20
C LEU A 85 -12.37 -11.07 -1.00
N ILE A 86 -11.29 -10.41 -1.43
CA ILE A 86 -11.38 -9.20 -2.27
C ILE A 86 -12.02 -9.53 -3.62
N PHE A 87 -11.63 -10.64 -4.27
CA PHE A 87 -12.19 -11.05 -5.56
C PHE A 87 -13.65 -11.51 -5.47
N GLN A 88 -14.10 -11.97 -4.30
CA GLN A 88 -15.49 -12.31 -4.01
C GLN A 88 -16.32 -11.09 -3.57
N ASP A 89 -15.79 -9.87 -3.72
CA ASP A 89 -16.38 -8.61 -3.29
C ASP A 89 -16.68 -8.50 -1.78
N ASN A 90 -16.06 -9.36 -0.96
CA ASN A 90 -16.23 -9.38 0.48
C ASN A 90 -15.23 -8.44 1.19
N TRP A 91 -15.29 -7.16 0.82
CA TRP A 91 -14.32 -6.14 1.22
C TRP A 91 -14.26 -5.89 2.74
N GLN A 92 -15.42 -5.88 3.40
CA GLN A 92 -15.50 -5.64 4.85
C GLN A 92 -14.84 -6.77 5.64
N ARG A 93 -15.06 -8.02 5.23
CA ARG A 93 -14.40 -9.18 5.83
C ARG A 93 -12.90 -9.17 5.56
N ALA A 94 -12.49 -8.87 4.33
CA ALA A 94 -11.08 -8.72 3.98
C ALA A 94 -10.38 -7.65 4.84
N MET A 95 -11.05 -6.52 5.10
CA MET A 95 -10.52 -5.48 6.01
C MET A 95 -10.38 -5.99 7.45
N LEU A 96 -11.41 -6.66 7.97
CA LEU A 96 -11.39 -7.18 9.34
C LEU A 96 -10.25 -8.19 9.53
N GLU A 97 -10.15 -9.18 8.65
CA GLU A 97 -9.15 -10.24 8.75
C GLU A 97 -7.72 -9.70 8.58
N LEU A 98 -7.49 -8.74 7.68
CA LEU A 98 -6.15 -8.19 7.45
C LEU A 98 -5.70 -7.20 8.54
N HIS A 99 -6.65 -6.48 9.17
CA HIS A 99 -6.31 -5.44 10.15
C HIS A 99 -6.25 -5.97 11.59
N THR A 100 -6.58 -7.24 11.81
CA THR A 100 -6.38 -7.95 13.08
C THR A 100 -4.89 -8.16 13.36
#